data_AF-A1RQR9-F1
#
_entry.id   AF-A1RQR9-F1
#
_cell.length_a   1.000
_cell.length_b   1.000
_cell.length_c   1.000
_cell.angle_alpha   90.00
_cell.angle_beta   90.00
_cell.angle_gamma   90.00
#
_symmetry.space_group_name_H-M   'P 1'
#
loop_
_entity.id
_entity.type
_entity.pdbx_description
1 polymer ?
#
loop_
_entity_poly.entity_id
_entity_poly.type
_entity_poly.pdbx_seq_one_letter_code
_entity_poly.pdbx_strand_id
1 'polypeptide(L)'
;MPSARTVRLRLLPTTAQERKLHKLADAAARAWNEVNYLRRRQFFAKQGVDLRGTYNEIYNRYKRILAPAALQQILNKNDEAWRSFFALLARLKAGELHMKKVSPPSYWKDRLLGKRVKRLIVRSDQYYVEPINDGEGYIVLKDFGMRIRWEDKVVWEAGQAGDCIRAGEVARLPPHRGRRLVACQQPQRDVQPR
;
A
#
# COMPACT_ATOMS: atom_id res chain seq x y z
N MET A 1 -6.18 1.44 23.64
CA MET A 1 -6.29 1.61 22.17
C MET A 1 -6.74 0.29 21.57
N PRO A 2 -7.90 0.18 20.90
CA PRO A 2 -8.27 -1.08 20.28
C PRO A 2 -7.24 -1.43 19.19
N SER A 3 -6.70 -2.64 19.25
CA SER A 3 -5.72 -3.17 18.31
C SER A 3 -6.27 -3.08 16.88
N ALA A 4 -5.53 -2.42 15.98
CA ALA A 4 -5.89 -2.37 14.57
C ALA A 4 -5.79 -3.78 13.98
N ARG A 5 -6.92 -4.48 13.89
CA ARG A 5 -7.01 -5.78 13.22
C ARG A 5 -6.85 -5.58 11.72
N THR A 6 -5.79 -6.16 11.15
CA THR A 6 -5.59 -6.19 9.69
C THR A 6 -6.37 -7.38 9.14
N VAL A 7 -7.42 -7.13 8.36
CA VAL A 7 -8.20 -8.19 7.69
C VAL A 7 -7.67 -8.37 6.29
N ARG A 8 -7.32 -9.60 5.87
CA ARG A 8 -6.91 -9.88 4.49
C ARG A 8 -8.04 -10.58 3.73
N LEU A 9 -8.47 -9.98 2.62
CA LEU A 9 -9.51 -10.55 1.75
C LEU A 9 -8.90 -11.04 0.44
N ARG A 10 -9.35 -12.20 -0.06
CA ARG A 10 -9.00 -12.66 -1.41
C ARG A 10 -10.02 -12.13 -2.40
N LEU A 11 -9.57 -11.26 -3.31
CA LEU A 11 -10.44 -10.68 -4.33
C LEU A 11 -10.61 -11.61 -5.53
N LEU A 12 -11.81 -11.60 -6.10
CA LEU A 12 -12.24 -12.31 -7.30
C LEU A 12 -12.74 -11.29 -8.33
N PRO A 13 -11.82 -10.51 -8.94
CA PRO A 13 -12.18 -9.55 -9.96
C PRO A 13 -12.56 -10.24 -11.26
N THR A 14 -13.44 -9.60 -12.04
CA THR A 14 -13.60 -9.94 -13.45
C THR A 14 -12.32 -9.61 -14.23
N THR A 15 -12.12 -10.17 -15.42
CA THR A 15 -10.95 -9.88 -16.26
C THR A 15 -10.76 -8.38 -16.53
N ALA A 16 -11.85 -7.64 -16.70
CA ALA A 16 -11.81 -6.18 -16.88
C ALA A 16 -11.34 -5.46 -15.61
N GLN A 17 -11.86 -5.86 -14.44
CA GLN A 17 -11.46 -5.31 -13.15
C GLN A 17 -10.00 -5.63 -12.83
N GLU A 18 -9.54 -6.85 -13.12
CA GLU A 18 -8.15 -7.27 -12.93
C GLU A 18 -7.18 -6.42 -13.75
N ARG A 19 -7.50 -6.19 -15.05
CA ARG A 19 -6.72 -5.30 -15.91
C ARG A 19 -6.65 -3.87 -15.36
N LYS A 20 -7.78 -3.34 -14.87
CA LYS A 20 -7.84 -1.99 -14.27
C LYS A 20 -7.00 -1.91 -13.00
N LEU A 21 -7.17 -2.86 -12.08
CA LEU A 21 -6.40 -2.98 -10.85
C LEU A 21 -4.90 -3.10 -11.12
N HIS A 22 -4.50 -3.89 -12.11
CA HIS A 22 -3.09 -4.02 -12.47
C HIS A 22 -2.50 -2.71 -12.99
N LYS A 23 -3.23 -1.94 -13.82
CA LYS A 23 -2.78 -0.63 -14.29
C LYS A 23 -2.62 0.35 -13.13
N LEU A 24 -3.60 0.40 -12.23
CA LEU A 24 -3.57 1.27 -11.05
C LEU A 24 -2.42 0.91 -10.10
N ALA A 25 -2.25 -0.38 -9.79
CA ALA A 25 -1.20 -0.86 -8.91
C ALA A 25 0.21 -0.71 -9.53
N ASP A 26 0.32 -0.80 -10.86
CA ASP A 26 1.56 -0.48 -11.58
C ASP A 26 1.92 0.99 -11.43
N ALA A 27 0.96 1.90 -11.69
CA ALA A 27 1.16 3.34 -11.55
C ALA A 27 1.50 3.74 -10.10
N ALA A 28 0.81 3.16 -9.12
CA ALA A 28 1.10 3.37 -7.71
C ALA A 28 2.53 2.93 -7.34
N ALA A 29 2.98 1.79 -7.84
CA ALA A 29 4.36 1.35 -7.64
C ALA A 29 5.39 2.26 -8.33
N ARG A 30 5.07 2.85 -9.49
CA ARG A 30 5.95 3.88 -10.10
C ARG A 30 6.03 5.11 -9.21
N ALA A 31 4.89 5.67 -8.79
CA ALA A 31 4.85 6.85 -7.94
C ALA A 31 5.67 6.67 -6.65
N TRP A 32 5.49 5.53 -5.95
CA TRP A 32 6.30 5.20 -4.77
C TRP A 32 7.80 5.11 -5.09
N ASN A 33 8.16 4.40 -6.16
CA ASN A 33 9.57 4.20 -6.49
C ASN A 33 10.25 5.49 -6.93
N GLU A 34 9.55 6.34 -7.65
CA GLU A 34 10.08 7.57 -8.20
C GLU A 34 10.27 8.65 -7.13
N VAL A 35 9.26 8.85 -6.25
CA VAL A 35 9.45 9.73 -5.08
C VAL A 35 10.62 9.24 -4.21
N ASN A 36 10.73 7.92 -4.03
CA ASN A 36 11.80 7.35 -3.23
C ASN A 36 13.17 7.49 -3.91
N TYR A 37 13.23 7.37 -5.24
CA TYR A 37 14.45 7.59 -6.00
C TYR A 37 14.97 9.02 -5.83
N LEU A 38 14.10 10.02 -5.99
CA LEU A 38 14.46 11.44 -5.81
C LEU A 38 15.02 11.70 -4.41
N ARG A 39 14.32 11.22 -3.39
CA ARG A 39 14.71 11.39 -1.98
C ARG A 39 16.02 10.67 -1.64
N ARG A 40 16.22 9.45 -2.13
CA ARG A 40 17.49 8.72 -1.93
C ARG A 40 18.65 9.43 -2.63
N ARG A 41 18.44 9.97 -3.83
CA ARG A 41 19.45 10.74 -4.55
C ARG A 41 19.89 11.96 -3.73
N GLN A 42 18.93 12.73 -3.21
CA GLN A 42 19.20 13.87 -2.32
C GLN A 42 19.93 13.45 -1.03
N PHE A 43 19.46 12.36 -0.39
CA PHE A 43 20.06 11.84 0.84
C PHE A 43 21.51 11.43 0.66
N PHE A 44 21.83 10.66 -0.39
CA PHE A 44 23.19 10.20 -0.66
C PHE A 44 24.11 11.32 -1.17
N ALA A 45 23.56 12.37 -1.77
CA ALA A 45 24.28 13.60 -2.10
C ALA A 45 24.55 14.51 -0.89
N LYS A 46 24.11 14.14 0.32
CA LYS A 46 24.23 14.92 1.58
C LYS A 46 23.57 16.32 1.52
N GLN A 47 22.57 16.51 0.65
CA GLN A 47 21.88 17.79 0.46
C GLN A 47 20.68 18.00 1.41
N GLY A 48 20.43 17.06 2.34
CA GLY A 48 19.14 16.95 3.03
C GLY A 48 18.07 16.36 2.11
N VAL A 49 16.90 15.99 2.64
CA VAL A 49 15.80 15.43 1.83
C VAL A 49 14.62 16.37 1.85
N ASP A 50 14.26 16.92 0.70
CA ASP A 50 13.11 17.79 0.54
C ASP A 50 11.84 16.96 0.34
N LEU A 51 11.15 16.68 1.45
CA LEU A 51 9.91 15.92 1.43
C LEU A 51 8.79 16.68 0.69
N ARG A 52 8.72 18.01 0.82
CA ARG A 52 7.62 18.82 0.26
C ARG A 52 7.76 19.01 -1.25
N GLY A 53 8.96 19.34 -1.74
CA GLY A 53 9.20 19.49 -3.16
C GLY A 53 9.02 18.18 -3.92
N THR A 54 9.60 17.08 -3.41
CA THR A 54 9.43 15.75 -4.02
C THR A 54 7.98 15.26 -3.99
N TYR A 55 7.22 15.60 -2.94
CA TYR A 55 5.78 15.33 -2.87
C TYR A 55 5.03 16.03 -4.00
N ASN A 56 5.21 17.35 -4.12
CA ASN A 56 4.50 18.17 -5.12
C ASN A 56 4.86 17.78 -6.54
N GLU A 57 6.13 17.45 -6.82
CA GLU A 57 6.59 16.99 -8.12
C GLU A 57 5.84 15.71 -8.54
N ILE A 58 5.83 14.70 -7.67
CA ILE A 58 5.22 13.41 -7.98
C ILE A 58 3.69 13.51 -7.99
N TYR A 59 3.10 14.31 -7.10
CA TYR A 59 1.67 14.57 -7.12
C TYR A 59 1.24 15.14 -8.48
N ASN A 60 1.93 16.17 -8.97
CA ASN A 60 1.61 16.79 -10.25
C ASN A 60 1.80 15.84 -11.45
N ARG A 61 2.78 14.94 -11.39
CA ARG A 61 3.05 13.93 -12.42
C ARG A 61 1.96 12.85 -12.49
N TYR A 62 1.45 12.39 -11.34
CA TYR A 62 0.55 11.23 -11.28
C TYR A 62 -0.93 11.56 -11.02
N LYS A 63 -1.30 12.81 -10.69
CA LYS A 63 -2.69 13.20 -10.38
C LYS A 63 -3.71 12.96 -11.50
N ARG A 64 -3.25 12.80 -12.74
CA ARG A 64 -4.10 12.46 -13.90
C ARG A 64 -4.26 10.96 -14.13
N ILE A 65 -3.41 10.13 -13.49
CA ILE A 65 -3.36 8.68 -13.69
C ILE A 65 -4.00 7.95 -12.50
N LEU A 66 -3.70 8.41 -11.29
CA LEU A 66 -4.22 7.87 -10.04
C LEU A 66 -5.29 8.80 -9.48
N ALA A 67 -6.28 8.23 -8.80
CA ALA A 67 -7.24 9.01 -8.03
C ALA A 67 -6.50 9.87 -7.00
N PRO A 68 -6.88 11.16 -6.81
CA PRO A 68 -6.18 12.07 -5.92
C PRO A 68 -5.97 11.52 -4.50
N ALA A 69 -7.00 10.90 -3.92
CA ALA A 69 -6.92 10.34 -2.57
C ALA A 69 -5.93 9.17 -2.48
N ALA A 70 -5.95 8.25 -3.46
CA ALA A 70 -4.99 7.15 -3.53
C ALA A 70 -3.55 7.64 -3.71
N LEU A 71 -3.30 8.63 -4.57
CA LEU A 71 -1.98 9.20 -4.77
C LEU A 71 -1.45 9.90 -3.51
N GLN A 72 -2.27 10.74 -2.87
CA GLN A 72 -1.92 11.38 -1.62
C GLN A 72 -1.56 10.35 -0.56
N GLN A 73 -2.34 9.27 -0.45
CA GLN A 73 -2.09 8.22 0.53
C GLN A 73 -0.75 7.49 0.29
N ILE A 74 -0.39 7.23 -0.96
CA ILE A 74 0.92 6.65 -1.33
C ILE A 74 2.05 7.58 -0.92
N LEU A 75 1.94 8.87 -1.23
CA LEU A 75 2.96 9.86 -0.90
C LEU A 75 3.08 10.06 0.61
N ASN A 76 1.96 10.18 1.33
CA ASN A 76 1.93 10.28 2.79
C ASN A 76 2.61 9.07 3.45
N LYS A 77 2.35 7.85 2.96
CA LYS A 77 3.03 6.64 3.47
C LYS A 77 4.52 6.65 3.16
N ASN A 78 4.94 7.27 2.06
CA ASN A 78 6.36 7.44 1.78
C ASN A 78 7.00 8.46 2.72
N ASP A 79 6.33 9.58 2.99
CA ASP A 79 6.76 10.60 3.94
C ASP A 79 6.89 10.03 5.35
N GLU A 80 5.91 9.24 5.80
CA GLU A 80 5.96 8.50 7.06
C GLU A 80 7.19 7.59 7.11
N ALA A 81 7.44 6.81 6.06
CA ALA A 81 8.61 5.93 6.00
C ALA A 81 9.94 6.70 6.09
N TRP A 82 10.04 7.87 5.46
CA TRP A 82 11.21 8.74 5.57
C TRP A 82 11.36 9.38 6.95
N ARG A 83 10.28 9.88 7.55
CA ARG A 83 10.29 10.41 8.91
C ARG A 83 10.71 9.35 9.92
N SER A 84 10.17 8.14 9.82
CA SER A 84 10.58 7.00 10.65
C SER A 84 12.05 6.63 10.43
N PHE A 85 12.54 6.67 9.19
CA PHE A 85 13.96 6.45 8.89
C PHE A 85 14.85 7.50 9.59
N PHE A 86 14.50 8.78 9.53
CA PHE A 86 15.28 9.83 10.19
C PHE A 86 15.25 9.71 11.71
N ALA A 87 14.09 9.37 12.29
CA ALA A 87 13.99 9.12 13.73
C ALA A 87 14.90 7.96 14.17
N LEU A 88 14.89 6.84 13.43
CA LEU A 88 15.77 5.71 13.67
C LEU A 88 17.25 6.09 13.51
N LEU A 89 17.58 6.90 12.51
CA LEU A 89 18.94 7.38 12.29
C LEU A 89 19.44 8.28 13.44
N ALA A 90 18.57 9.13 13.99
CA ALA A 90 18.89 9.96 15.15
C ALA A 90 19.16 9.10 16.40
N ARG A 91 18.30 8.13 16.68
CA ARG A 91 18.47 7.19 17.81
C ARG A 91 19.72 6.33 17.67
N LEU A 92 20.06 5.92 16.44
CA LEU A 92 21.31 5.20 16.17
C LEU A 92 22.53 6.08 16.51
N LYS A 93 22.51 7.36 16.14
CA LYS A 93 23.59 8.30 16.45
C LYS A 93 23.70 8.61 17.95
N ALA A 94 22.58 8.54 18.68
CA ALA A 94 22.54 8.69 20.13
C ALA A 94 22.99 7.43 20.90
N GLY A 95 23.29 6.32 20.22
CA GLY A 95 23.69 5.06 20.85
C GLY A 95 22.55 4.26 21.46
N GLU A 96 21.29 4.64 21.24
CA GLU A 96 20.10 3.99 21.81
C GLU A 96 19.70 2.69 21.10
N LEU A 97 20.34 2.38 19.97
CA LEU A 97 20.02 1.21 19.15
C LEU A 97 21.24 0.29 19.05
N HIS A 98 21.05 -0.99 19.36
CA HIS A 98 22.07 -2.03 19.23
C HIS A 98 22.37 -2.45 17.77
N MET A 99 21.75 -1.80 16.78
CA MET A 99 21.95 -2.11 15.36
C MET A 99 23.10 -1.29 14.78
N LYS A 100 23.86 -1.86 13.83
CA LYS A 100 25.00 -1.16 13.22
C LYS A 100 24.60 -0.14 12.14
N LYS A 101 23.43 -0.31 11.52
CA LYS A 101 23.00 0.51 10.38
C LYS A 101 21.49 0.53 10.23
N VAL A 102 20.94 1.72 9.99
CA VAL A 102 19.56 1.91 9.52
C VAL A 102 19.60 2.13 8.00
N SER A 103 18.70 1.48 7.27
CA SER A 103 18.60 1.62 5.81
C SER A 103 17.45 2.55 5.42
N PRO A 104 17.62 3.39 4.38
CA PRO A 104 16.54 4.24 3.89
C PRO A 104 15.40 3.41 3.27
N PRO A 105 14.21 4.01 3.08
CA PRO A 105 13.05 3.32 2.52
C PRO A 105 13.36 2.58 1.21
N SER A 106 12.77 1.39 1.06
CA SER A 106 13.02 0.52 -0.09
C SER A 106 12.05 0.78 -1.24
N TYR A 107 12.42 0.31 -2.42
CA TYR A 107 11.55 0.31 -3.60
C TYR A 107 10.52 -0.82 -3.50
N TRP A 108 9.33 -0.63 -4.06
CA TRP A 108 8.37 -1.69 -4.35
C TRP A 108 8.86 -2.45 -5.58
N LYS A 109 9.82 -3.34 -5.34
CA LYS A 109 10.49 -4.17 -6.34
C LYS A 109 10.81 -5.53 -5.73
N ASP A 110 10.52 -6.59 -6.48
CA ASP A 110 11.00 -7.92 -6.20
C ASP A 110 12.48 -7.97 -6.59
N ARG A 111 13.34 -8.27 -5.60
CA ARG A 111 14.80 -8.29 -5.80
C ARG A 111 15.26 -9.51 -6.59
N LEU A 112 14.52 -10.62 -6.55
CA LEU A 112 14.84 -11.84 -7.27
C LEU A 112 14.43 -11.72 -8.74
N LEU A 113 13.20 -11.27 -8.99
CA LEU A 113 12.66 -11.19 -10.35
C LEU A 113 13.02 -9.89 -11.06
N GLY A 114 13.51 -8.88 -10.33
CA GLY A 114 13.78 -7.56 -10.87
C GLY A 114 12.52 -6.76 -11.24
N LYS A 115 11.32 -7.30 -10.97
CA LYS A 115 10.02 -6.72 -11.35
C LYS A 115 9.47 -5.82 -10.25
N ARG A 116 8.64 -4.85 -10.63
CA ARG A 116 7.96 -3.98 -9.67
C ARG A 116 6.85 -4.76 -8.96
N VAL A 117 6.81 -4.66 -7.63
CA VAL A 117 5.74 -5.26 -6.83
C VAL A 117 4.51 -4.36 -6.96
N LYS A 118 3.46 -4.88 -7.58
CA LYS A 118 2.21 -4.13 -7.77
C LYS A 118 1.47 -4.02 -6.44
N ARG A 119 1.28 -2.78 -5.97
CA ARG A 119 0.54 -2.46 -4.76
C ARG A 119 -0.36 -1.27 -5.02
N LEU A 120 -1.55 -1.31 -4.47
CA LEU A 120 -2.49 -0.20 -4.47
C LEU A 120 -2.83 0.11 -3.02
N ILE A 121 -2.78 1.39 -2.65
CA ILE A 121 -3.18 1.85 -1.33
C ILE A 121 -4.47 2.63 -1.52
N VAL A 122 -5.50 2.27 -0.75
CA VAL A 122 -6.81 2.91 -0.80
C VAL A 122 -7.10 3.48 0.59
N ARG A 123 -7.60 4.71 0.65
CA ARG A 123 -7.92 5.37 1.91
C ARG A 123 -9.17 4.70 2.53
N SER A 124 -9.23 4.63 3.87
CA SER A 124 -10.26 3.87 4.60
C SER A 124 -11.69 4.31 4.32
N ASP A 125 -11.92 5.59 4.03
CA ASP A 125 -13.20 6.16 3.66
C ASP A 125 -13.56 5.99 2.16
N GLN A 126 -12.57 5.60 1.34
CA GLN A 126 -12.71 5.37 -0.11
C GLN A 126 -12.99 3.91 -0.46
N TYR A 127 -13.20 3.05 0.54
CA TYR A 127 -13.76 1.72 0.34
C TYR A 127 -14.80 1.38 1.41
N TYR A 128 -15.63 0.39 1.12
CA TYR A 128 -16.46 -0.29 2.12
C TYR A 128 -16.68 -1.73 1.68
N VAL A 129 -17.12 -2.58 2.61
CA VAL A 129 -17.44 -3.98 2.33
C VAL A 129 -18.94 -4.21 2.45
N GLU A 130 -19.47 -5.06 1.57
CA GLU A 130 -20.84 -5.54 1.57
C GLU A 130 -20.77 -7.05 1.82
N PRO A 131 -20.80 -7.51 3.08
CA PRO A 131 -20.80 -8.94 3.39
C PRO A 131 -22.12 -9.57 2.91
N ILE A 132 -22.03 -10.74 2.29
CA ILE A 132 -23.20 -11.58 1.99
C ILE A 132 -23.34 -12.66 3.07
N ASN A 133 -22.23 -13.26 3.50
CA ASN A 133 -22.16 -14.24 4.59
C ASN A 133 -20.77 -14.15 5.29
N ASP A 134 -20.46 -15.09 6.20
CA ASP A 134 -19.25 -15.03 7.03
C ASP A 134 -17.91 -15.12 6.27
N GLY A 135 -17.94 -15.52 5.00
CA GLY A 135 -16.76 -15.75 4.17
C GLY A 135 -16.82 -15.12 2.78
N GLU A 136 -17.91 -14.44 2.40
CA GLU A 136 -18.08 -13.87 1.07
C GLU A 136 -18.74 -12.50 1.11
N GLY A 137 -18.44 -11.71 0.09
CA GLY A 137 -19.12 -10.44 -0.11
C GLY A 137 -18.51 -9.66 -1.25
N TYR A 138 -18.72 -8.35 -1.20
CA TYR A 138 -18.11 -7.42 -2.14
C TYR A 138 -17.28 -6.38 -1.40
N ILE A 139 -16.20 -5.94 -2.02
CA ILE A 139 -15.50 -4.70 -1.66
C ILE A 139 -15.82 -3.68 -2.74
N VAL A 140 -16.26 -2.51 -2.31
CA VAL A 140 -16.55 -1.38 -3.20
C VAL A 140 -15.45 -0.36 -3.04
N LEU A 141 -14.76 -0.04 -4.13
CA LEU A 141 -13.71 0.97 -4.21
C LEU A 141 -14.26 2.21 -4.89
N LYS A 142 -14.61 3.24 -4.09
CA LYS A 142 -15.35 4.43 -4.53
C LYS A 142 -14.59 5.21 -5.61
N ASP A 143 -13.32 5.52 -5.34
CA ASP A 143 -12.41 6.26 -6.24
C ASP A 143 -12.26 5.62 -7.63
N PHE A 144 -12.53 4.32 -7.74
CA PHE A 144 -12.33 3.57 -8.97
C PHE A 144 -13.63 3.08 -9.59
N GLY A 145 -14.79 3.32 -8.94
CA GLY A 145 -16.09 2.80 -9.36
C GLY A 145 -16.07 1.29 -9.55
N MET A 146 -15.43 0.55 -8.64
CA MET A 146 -15.30 -0.90 -8.74
C MET A 146 -16.00 -1.59 -7.59
N ARG A 147 -16.80 -2.61 -7.90
CA ARG A 147 -17.38 -3.55 -6.95
C ARG A 147 -16.84 -4.94 -7.24
N ILE A 148 -16.01 -5.46 -6.35
CA ILE A 148 -15.25 -6.68 -6.57
C ILE A 148 -15.68 -7.73 -5.56
N ARG A 149 -16.03 -8.94 -6.03
CA ARG A 149 -16.35 -10.05 -5.14
C ARG A 149 -15.11 -10.48 -4.37
N TRP A 150 -15.27 -10.89 -3.12
CA TRP A 150 -14.22 -11.55 -2.35
C TRP A 150 -14.75 -12.85 -1.76
N GLU A 151 -13.85 -13.81 -1.58
CA GLU A 151 -14.08 -15.08 -0.90
C GLU A 151 -12.99 -15.26 0.17
N ASP A 152 -13.33 -15.95 1.25
CA ASP A 152 -12.51 -16.27 2.43
C ASP A 152 -11.86 -15.06 3.13
N LYS A 153 -12.18 -14.91 4.42
CA LYS A 153 -11.39 -14.06 5.32
C LYS A 153 -10.07 -14.79 5.63
N VAL A 154 -8.95 -14.29 5.13
CA VAL A 154 -7.62 -14.77 5.56
C VAL A 154 -7.30 -14.09 6.89
N VAL A 155 -7.41 -14.84 7.99
CA VAL A 155 -7.08 -14.37 9.35
C VAL A 155 -5.57 -14.58 9.64
N TRP A 156 -4.95 -13.63 10.38
CA TRP A 156 -3.59 -13.57 10.99
C TRP A 156 -2.44 -12.90 10.17
N GLU A 157 -1.48 -12.11 10.70
CA GLU A 157 -0.93 -11.80 12.04
C GLU A 157 -0.77 -10.27 12.30
N ALA A 158 -0.57 -9.88 13.57
CA ALA A 158 -0.28 -8.53 14.02
C ALA A 158 1.03 -7.98 13.43
N GLY A 159 0.95 -6.90 12.63
CA GLY A 159 2.13 -6.23 12.10
C GLY A 159 1.83 -5.03 11.20
N GLN A 160 2.10 -3.83 11.72
CA GLN A 160 2.18 -2.50 11.09
C GLN A 160 0.99 -1.99 10.27
N ALA A 161 0.39 -0.91 10.79
CA ALA A 161 -0.76 -0.19 10.25
C ALA A 161 -0.50 0.44 8.87
N GLY A 162 -1.17 -0.10 7.86
CA GLY A 162 -1.34 0.48 6.53
C GLY A 162 -2.23 -0.40 5.65
N ASP A 163 -3.40 0.12 5.26
CA ASP A 163 -4.36 -0.56 4.38
C ASP A 163 -3.77 -0.74 2.97
N CYS A 164 -3.08 -1.87 2.74
CA CYS A 164 -2.47 -2.19 1.45
C CYS A 164 -3.32 -3.22 0.70
N ILE A 165 -3.82 -2.86 -0.49
CA ILE A 165 -4.28 -3.85 -1.47
C ILE A 165 -3.05 -4.32 -2.27
N ARG A 166 -2.56 -5.52 -2.00
CA ARG A 166 -1.47 -6.13 -2.76
C ARG A 166 -2.07 -6.78 -4.00
N ALA A 167 -1.80 -6.20 -5.17
CA ALA A 167 -2.20 -6.79 -6.42
C ALA A 167 -1.18 -7.87 -6.83
N GLY A 168 -1.40 -9.10 -6.37
CA GLY A 168 -0.92 -10.35 -6.98
C GLY A 168 0.38 -10.31 -7.76
N GLU A 169 1.46 -10.72 -7.10
CA GLU A 169 2.66 -11.21 -7.77
C GLU A 169 2.64 -12.74 -7.71
N VAL A 170 2.74 -13.34 -8.90
CA VAL A 170 2.70 -14.78 -9.15
C VAL A 170 4.06 -15.36 -8.80
N ALA A 171 4.18 -16.08 -7.69
CA ALA A 171 5.25 -17.06 -7.51
C ALA A 171 4.84 -18.08 -6.43
N ARG A 172 4.78 -19.35 -6.84
CA ARG A 172 4.49 -20.57 -6.07
C ARG A 172 3.00 -20.88 -5.83
N LEU A 173 2.37 -21.53 -6.80
CA LEU A 173 1.39 -22.63 -6.65
C LEU A 173 0.96 -23.14 -8.05
N PRO A 174 0.56 -24.42 -8.18
CA PRO A 174 0.37 -25.12 -9.46
C PRO A 174 -0.74 -24.50 -10.34
N PRO A 175 -0.72 -24.75 -11.66
CA PRO A 175 -1.31 -23.88 -12.69
C PRO A 175 -2.85 -23.84 -12.78
N HIS A 176 -3.58 -24.50 -11.87
CA HIS A 176 -5.04 -24.69 -11.99
C HIS A 176 -5.92 -23.91 -10.99
N ARG A 177 -5.39 -22.90 -10.28
CA ARG A 177 -6.21 -22.03 -9.40
C ARG A 177 -5.98 -20.54 -9.68
N GLY A 178 -7.10 -19.82 -9.82
CA GLY A 178 -7.16 -18.39 -10.13
C GLY A 178 -6.26 -17.50 -9.26
N ARG A 179 -5.71 -16.48 -9.91
CA ARG A 179 -4.63 -15.61 -9.41
C ARG A 179 -5.09 -14.70 -8.26
N ARG A 180 -4.18 -14.46 -7.32
CA ARG A 180 -4.42 -13.89 -5.98
C ARG A 180 -4.32 -12.36 -5.95
N LEU A 181 -5.24 -11.65 -5.30
CA LEU A 181 -5.06 -10.26 -4.85
C LEU A 181 -5.50 -10.18 -3.38
N VAL A 182 -4.77 -9.44 -2.53
CA VAL A 182 -5.03 -9.31 -1.09
C VAL A 182 -5.44 -7.88 -0.76
N ALA A 183 -6.60 -7.65 -0.14
CA ALA A 183 -7.02 -6.34 0.37
C ALA A 183 -6.99 -6.28 1.90
N CYS A 184 -6.55 -5.17 2.49
CA CYS A 184 -6.55 -4.92 3.94
C CYS A 184 -7.76 -4.06 4.38
N GLN A 185 -8.53 -4.47 5.39
CA GLN A 185 -9.66 -3.71 5.95
C GLN A 185 -9.48 -3.41 7.46
N GLN A 186 -9.93 -2.23 7.92
CA GLN A 186 -10.23 -1.92 9.33
C GLN A 186 -11.69 -2.25 9.69
N PRO A 187 -11.97 -2.70 10.94
CA PRO A 187 -13.35 -2.95 11.37
C PRO A 187 -14.16 -1.65 11.39
N GLN A 188 -15.36 -1.68 10.80
CA GLN A 188 -16.32 -0.58 10.91
C GLN A 188 -16.72 -0.42 12.39
N ARG A 189 -16.83 0.82 12.87
CA ARG A 189 -17.46 1.08 14.17
C ARG A 189 -18.93 0.74 14.03
N ASP A 190 -19.41 -0.20 14.85
CA ASP A 190 -20.84 -0.36 15.07
C ASP A 190 -21.39 0.98 15.55
N VAL A 191 -22.21 1.62 14.71
CA VAL A 191 -23.02 2.75 15.11
C VAL A 191 -24.17 2.16 15.90
N GLN A 192 -24.07 2.19 17.23
CA GLN A 192 -25.21 1.87 18.09
C GLN A 192 -26.35 2.87 17.79
N PRO A 193 -27.57 2.40 17.50
CA PRO A 193 -28.72 3.30 17.36
C PRO A 193 -29.01 3.93 18.73
N ARG A 194 -29.36 5.23 18.70
CA ARG A 194 -29.81 5.99 19.87
C ARG A 194 -31.21 5.58 20.29
#